data_AF-A0A7X7LUS5-F1
#
_entry.id   AF-A0A7X7LUS5-F1
#
_cell.length_a   1.000
_cell.length_b   1.000
_cell.length_c   1.000
_cell.angle_alpha   90.00
_cell.angle_beta   90.00
_cell.angle_gamma   90.00
#
_symmetry.space_group_name_H-M   'P 1'
#
loop_
_entity.id
_entity.type
_entity.pdbx_description
1 polymer ?
#
loop_
_entity_poly.entity_id
_entity_poly.type
_entity_poly.pdbx_seq_one_letter_code
_entity_poly.pdbx_strand_id
1 'polypeptide(L)'
;LTAKGFRPLPASGEKPDLVISATLRDYLALALREEDPDTLFFSRRLRMEGDTDLGLLVKNTLDAVDWEALRAELLSLRLPGLRRASAETADR
;
A
#
# COMPACT_ATOMS: atom_id res chain seq x y z
N LEU A 1 9.75 -8.35 -14.17
CA LEU A 1 8.60 -8.96 -13.45
C LEU A 1 8.04 -10.09 -14.30
N THR A 2 7.90 -11.30 -13.76
CA THR A 2 7.36 -12.43 -14.55
C THR A 2 5.86 -12.25 -14.77
N ALA A 3 5.30 -12.90 -15.80
CA ALA A 3 3.86 -12.87 -16.13
C ALA A 3 2.92 -13.36 -15.01
N LYS A 4 3.47 -13.85 -13.88
CA LYS A 4 2.71 -14.37 -12.73
C LYS A 4 2.35 -13.31 -11.68
N GLY A 5 2.75 -12.06 -11.88
CA GLY A 5 2.45 -10.97 -10.94
C GLY A 5 3.12 -11.14 -9.58
N PHE A 6 2.63 -10.40 -8.58
CA PHE A 6 3.09 -10.50 -7.19
C PHE A 6 2.47 -11.73 -6.53
N ARG A 7 3.29 -12.56 -5.88
CA ARG A 7 2.83 -13.74 -5.12
C ARG A 7 3.52 -13.80 -3.77
N PRO A 8 2.83 -14.23 -2.70
CA PRO A 8 3.49 -14.54 -1.45
C PRO A 8 4.50 -15.66 -1.69
N LEU A 9 5.74 -15.46 -1.23
CA LEU A 9 6.74 -16.52 -1.17
C LEU A 9 6.66 -17.18 0.21
N PRO A 10 6.78 -18.52 0.29
CA PRO A 10 6.94 -19.18 1.58
C PRO A 10 8.20 -18.64 2.27
N ALA A 11 8.16 -18.51 3.60
CA ALA A 11 9.31 -18.05 4.37
C ALA A 11 10.51 -18.96 4.10
N SER A 12 11.49 -18.46 3.34
CA SER A 12 12.67 -19.23 2.93
C SER A 12 13.78 -19.23 3.99
N GLY A 13 13.60 -18.49 5.10
CA GLY A 13 14.63 -18.28 6.12
C GLY A 13 15.76 -17.33 5.68
N GLU A 14 15.77 -16.94 4.41
CA GLU A 14 16.69 -15.93 3.89
C GLU A 14 16.28 -14.54 4.37
N LYS A 15 17.27 -13.72 4.70
CA LYS A 15 17.03 -12.33 5.07
C LYS A 15 16.67 -11.55 3.79
N PRO A 16 15.52 -10.87 3.73
CA PRO A 16 15.19 -10.02 2.59
C PRO A 16 16.14 -8.82 2.48
N ASP A 17 16.45 -8.42 1.25
CA ASP A 17 17.29 -7.23 0.96
C ASP A 17 16.61 -5.93 1.41
N LEU A 18 15.28 -5.90 1.38
CA LEU A 18 14.46 -4.78 1.86
C LEU A 18 13.16 -5.30 2.48
N VAL A 19 12.84 -4.79 3.67
CA VAL A 19 11.55 -4.98 4.35
C VAL A 19 10.80 -3.66 4.35
N ILE A 20 9.60 -3.66 3.78
CA ILE A 20 8.68 -2.54 3.88
C ILE A 20 7.55 -2.97 4.82
N SER A 21 7.31 -2.19 5.87
CA SER A 21 6.25 -2.48 6.84
C SER A 21 5.45 -1.22 7.17
N ALA A 22 4.13 -1.39 7.19
CA ALA A 22 3.15 -0.39 7.59
C ALA A 22 1.88 -1.11 8.06
N THR A 23 0.93 -0.38 8.65
CA THR A 23 -0.39 -0.97 8.93
C THR A 23 -1.18 -1.14 7.64
N LEU A 24 -2.18 -2.02 7.63
CA LEU A 24 -3.10 -2.13 6.48
C LEU A 24 -3.74 -0.77 6.13
N ARG A 25 -4.07 0.03 7.15
CA ARG A 25 -4.62 1.38 6.95
C ARG A 25 -3.64 2.29 6.21
N ASP A 26 -2.37 2.26 6.57
CA ASP A 26 -1.35 3.09 5.91
C ASP A 26 -1.10 2.65 4.47
N TYR A 27 -1.12 1.34 4.19
CA TYR A 27 -1.07 0.84 2.81
C TYR A 27 -2.29 1.27 1.99
N LEU A 28 -3.48 1.28 2.59
CA LEU A 28 -4.68 1.79 1.94
C LEU A 28 -4.60 3.31 1.73
N ALA A 29 -4.07 4.07 2.69
CA ALA A 29 -3.89 5.52 2.55
C ALA A 29 -2.94 5.85 1.38
N LEU A 30 -1.84 5.11 1.22
CA LEU A 30 -0.98 5.19 0.02
C LEU A 30 -1.76 4.88 -1.25
N ALA A 31 -2.48 3.75 -1.24
CA ALA A 31 -3.21 3.27 -2.41
C ALA A 31 -4.33 4.22 -2.86
N LEU A 32 -4.92 4.92 -1.90
CA LEU A 32 -5.98 5.91 -2.07
C LEU A 32 -5.43 7.35 -2.15
N ARG A 33 -4.10 7.57 -2.21
CA ARG A 33 -3.47 8.90 -2.18
C ARG A 33 -4.00 9.82 -1.07
N GLU A 34 -4.45 9.26 0.04
CA GLU A 34 -4.84 10.03 1.22
C GLU A 34 -3.58 10.58 1.92
N GLU A 35 -2.47 9.85 1.83
CA GLU A 35 -1.15 10.20 2.37
C GLU A 35 -0.07 9.81 1.35
N ASP A 36 1.00 10.58 1.26
CA ASP A 36 2.17 10.25 0.42
C ASP A 36 3.22 9.42 1.20
N PRO A 37 4.10 8.67 0.51
CA PRO A 37 5.05 7.78 1.18
C PRO A 37 6.12 8.53 1.99
N ASP A 38 6.48 9.76 1.59
CA ASP A 38 7.43 10.58 2.35
C ASP A 38 6.86 10.97 3.72
N THR A 39 5.61 11.42 3.77
CA THR A 39 4.88 11.78 4.98
C THR A 39 4.75 10.58 5.93
N LEU A 40 4.40 9.41 5.39
CA LEU A 40 4.33 8.18 6.19
C LEU A 40 5.69 7.72 6.69
N PHE A 41 6.75 7.90 5.90
CA PHE A 41 8.11 7.57 6.30
C PHE A 41 8.60 8.49 7.43
N PHE A 42 8.45 9.81 7.29
CA PHE A 42 8.86 10.78 8.31
C PHE A 42 8.07 10.66 9.61
N SER A 43 6.79 10.25 9.53
CA SER A 43 5.96 9.95 10.70
C SER A 43 6.20 8.56 11.30
N ARG A 44 7.13 7.77 10.73
CA ARG A 44 7.46 6.38 11.13
C ARG A 44 6.28 5.41 11.04
N ARG A 45 5.26 5.75 10.25
CA ARG A 45 4.11 4.88 9.91
C ARG A 45 4.45 3.92 8.77
N LEU A 46 5.37 4.31 7.90
CA LEU A 46 6.00 3.46 6.89
C LEU A 46 7.47 3.26 7.25
N ARG A 47 7.89 2.00 7.43
CA ARG A 47 9.28 1.63 7.68
C ARG A 47 9.87 0.91 6.47
N MET A 48 11.10 1.26 6.13
CA MET A 48 11.91 0.61 5.12
C MET A 48 13.24 0.21 5.78
N GLU A 49 13.49 -1.08 5.92
CA GLU A 49 14.66 -1.63 6.60
C GLU A 49 15.45 -2.53 5.65
N GLY A 50 16.77 -2.35 5.57
CA GLY A 50 17.64 -3.11 4.67
C GLY A 50 18.47 -2.19 3.78
N ASP A 51 18.58 -2.53 2.50
CA ASP A 51 19.32 -1.78 1.51
C ASP A 51 18.65 -0.42 1.22
N THR A 52 19.39 0.66 1.42
CA THR A 52 18.88 2.03 1.28
C THR A 52 18.67 2.42 -0.17
N ASP A 53 19.52 1.96 -1.10
CA ASP A 53 19.40 2.27 -2.52
C ASP A 53 18.16 1.55 -3.10
N LEU A 54 17.93 0.31 -2.66
CA LEU A 54 16.72 -0.43 -2.99
C LEU A 54 15.47 0.22 -2.37
N GLY A 55 15.58 0.68 -1.11
CA GLY A 55 14.52 1.44 -0.44
C GLY A 55 14.13 2.70 -1.21
N LEU A 56 15.12 3.47 -1.66
CA LEU A 56 14.90 4.67 -2.46
C LEU A 56 14.29 4.36 -3.83
N LEU A 57 14.76 3.30 -4.49
CA LEU A 57 14.18 2.83 -5.75
C LEU A 57 12.69 2.49 -5.59
N VAL A 58 12.34 1.74 -4.53
CA VAL A 58 10.94 1.38 -4.28
C VAL A 58 10.12 2.62 -3.93
N LYS A 59 10.64 3.55 -3.11
CA LYS A 59 9.98 4.82 -2.80
C LYS A 59 9.64 5.60 -4.07
N ASN A 60 10.63 5.83 -4.92
CA ASN A 60 10.44 6.54 -6.19
C ASN A 60 9.47 5.82 -7.13
N THR A 61 9.45 4.49 -7.09
CA THR A 61 8.48 3.69 -7.85
C THR A 61 7.07 3.89 -7.32
N LEU A 62 6.88 3.88 -5.99
CA LEU A 62 5.58 4.17 -5.36
C LEU A 62 5.11 5.59 -5.72
N ASP A 63 5.99 6.58 -5.72
CA ASP A 63 5.64 7.95 -6.14
C ASP A 63 5.14 8.00 -7.59
N ALA A 64 5.75 7.21 -8.47
CA ALA A 64 5.46 7.16 -9.90
C ALA A 64 4.24 6.29 -10.29
N VAL A 65 3.67 5.50 -9.36
CA VAL A 65 2.47 4.69 -9.64
C VAL A 65 1.28 5.60 -10.01
N ASP A 66 0.49 5.18 -11.00
CA ASP A 66 -0.80 5.79 -11.28
C ASP A 66 -1.84 5.29 -10.26
N TRP A 67 -1.92 5.98 -9.15
CA TRP A 67 -2.79 5.63 -8.04
C TRP A 67 -4.27 5.88 -8.32
N GLU A 68 -4.63 6.72 -9.31
CA GLU A 68 -6.04 6.90 -9.69
C GLU A 68 -6.54 5.68 -10.46
N ALA A 69 -5.71 5.13 -11.36
CA ALA A 69 -5.99 3.84 -11.98
C ALA A 69 -6.07 2.72 -10.93
N LEU A 70 -5.15 2.69 -9.96
CA LEU A 70 -5.21 1.70 -8.87
C LEU A 70 -6.45 1.88 -7.98
N ARG A 71 -6.85 3.12 -7.66
CA ARG A 71 -8.06 3.41 -6.89
C ARG A 71 -9.30 2.88 -7.60
N ALA A 72 -9.41 3.10 -8.90
CA ALA A 72 -10.53 2.58 -9.69
C ALA A 72 -10.61 1.05 -9.60
N GLU A 73 -9.46 0.36 -9.68
CA GLU A 73 -9.37 -1.09 -9.51
C GLU A 73 -9.67 -1.55 -8.06
N LEU A 74 -9.15 -0.86 -7.05
CA LEU A 74 -9.42 -1.19 -5.64
C LEU A 74 -10.89 -1.01 -5.28
N LEU A 75 -11.56 0.00 -5.83
CA LEU A 75 -12.99 0.22 -5.65
C LEU A 75 -13.82 -0.78 -6.46
N SER A 76 -13.29 -1.31 -7.57
CA SER A 76 -13.93 -2.37 -8.36
C SER A 76 -13.83 -3.74 -7.67
N LEU A 77 -12.77 -3.96 -6.87
CA LEU A 77 -12.65 -5.12 -6.00
C LEU A 77 -13.79 -5.11 -4.99
N ARG A 78 -14.76 -6.00 -5.22
CA ARG A 78 -15.87 -6.24 -4.32
C ARG A 78 -15.32 -6.97 -3.09
N LEU A 79 -14.70 -6.24 -2.16
CA LEU A 79 -14.17 -6.77 -0.91
C LEU A 79 -15.32 -7.41 -0.12
N PRO A 80 -15.38 -8.75 0.02
CA PRO A 80 -16.43 -9.39 0.79
C PRO A 80 -16.30 -8.91 2.25
N GLY A 81 -17.30 -8.19 2.75
CA GLY A 81 -17.37 -7.78 4.17
C GLY A 81 -17.31 -6.29 4.46
N LEU A 82 -16.95 -5.40 3.51
CA LEU A 82 -17.15 -3.96 3.70
C LEU A 82 -18.62 -3.61 3.39
N ARG A 83 -19.48 -3.74 4.41
CA ARG A 83 -20.81 -3.12 4.36
C ARG A 83 -20.61 -1.61 4.21
N ARG A 84 -21.25 -1.01 3.20
CA ARG A 84 -21.43 0.44 3.13
C ARG A 84 -21.97 0.91 4.47
N ALA A 85 -21.21 1.74 5.18
CA ALA A 85 -21.78 2.49 6.27
C ALA A 85 -22.87 3.37 5.66
N SER A 86 -24.13 3.06 5.97
CA SER A 86 -25.28 3.84 5.54
C SER A 86 -25.10 5.27 6.03
N ALA A 87 -24.87 6.19 5.09
CA ALA A 87 -25.13 7.61 5.31
C ALA A 87 -26.65 7.78 5.31
N GLU A 88 -27.29 7.45 6.44
CA GLU A 88 -28.72 7.65 6.62
C GLU A 88 -28.98 8.11 8.06
N THR A 89 -28.64 9.36 8.34
CA THR A 89 -29.30 10.17 9.38
C THR A 89 -29.14 11.64 9.00
N ALA A 90 -29.88 12.07 7.98
CA ALA A 90 -30.15 13.47 7.70
C ALA A 90 -31.57 13.58 7.16
N ASP A 91 -32.55 13.14 7.96
CA ASP A 91 -33.90 13.69 7.95
C ASP A 91 -34.62 13.27 9.24
N ARG A 92 -34.69 14.19 10.21
CA ARG A 92 -35.76 14.34 11.21
C ARG A 92 -35.55 15.60 12.04
#